data_AF-A0A1V9V8Q9-F1
#
_entry.id   AF-A0A1V9V8Q9-F1
#
_cell.length_a   1.000
_cell.length_b   1.000
_cell.length_c   1.000
_cell.angle_alpha   90.00
_cell.angle_beta   90.00
_cell.angle_gamma   90.00
#
_symmetry.space_group_name_H-M   'P 1'
#
loop_
_entity.id
_entity.type
_entity.pdbx_description
1 polymer ?
#
loop_
_entity_poly.entity_id
_entity_poly.type
_entity_poly.pdbx_seq_one_letter_code
_entity_poly.pdbx_strand_id
1 'polypeptide(L)' 'HSNLDEETLVKESLMIAGELCIYTNQNIKILKLED' A
#
# COMPACT_ATOMS: atom_id res chain seq x y z
N HIS A 1 1.89 -18.69 -3.63
CA HIS A 1 1.29 -17.81 -2.61
C HIS A 1 1.53 -16.36 -3.01
N SER A 2 0.67 -15.80 -3.87
CA SER A 2 0.43 -14.34 -3.99
C SER A 2 -0.62 -14.11 -5.06
N ASN A 3 -1.88 -14.39 -4.72
CA ASN A 3 -3.05 -14.09 -5.55
C ASN A 3 -3.65 -12.72 -5.15
N LEU A 4 -2.79 -11.76 -4.78
CA LEU A 4 -3.23 -10.43 -4.37
C LEU A 4 -3.35 -9.56 -5.62
N ASP A 5 -4.44 -8.81 -5.71
CA ASP A 5 -4.58 -7.73 -6.68
C ASP A 5 -3.61 -6.58 -6.36
N GLU A 6 -3.33 -5.75 -7.37
CA GLU A 6 -2.34 -4.67 -7.29
C GLU A 6 -2.67 -3.66 -6.19
N GLU A 7 -3.96 -3.36 -5.97
CA GLU A 7 -4.39 -2.41 -4.95
C GLU A 7 -4.13 -2.97 -3.54
N THR A 8 -4.51 -4.22 -3.30
CA THR A 8 -4.24 -4.90 -2.03
C THR A 8 -2.74 -5.01 -1.74
N LEU A 9 -1.95 -5.39 -2.75
CA LEU A 9 -0.50 -5.51 -2.62
C LEU A 9 0.15 -4.17 -2.21
N VAL A 10 -0.22 -3.08 -2.89
CA VAL A 10 0.34 -1.74 -2.60
C VAL A 10 -0.11 -1.27 -1.22
N LYS A 11 -1.37 -1.49 -0.86
CA LYS A 11 -1.90 -1.10 0.45
C LYS A 11 -1.15 -1.77 1.59
N GLU A 12 -1.02 -3.09 1.56
CA GLU A 12 -0.32 -3.84 2.62
C GLU A 12 1.15 -3.43 2.73
N SER A 13 1.82 -3.25 1.59
CA SER A 13 3.22 -2.82 1.54
C SER A 13 3.43 -1.46 2.20
N LEU A 14 2.57 -0.49 1.89
CA LEU A 14 2.71 0.86 2.43
C LEU A 14 2.24 0.96 3.89
N MET A 15 1.32 0.11 4.34
CA MET A 15 0.96 0.01 5.76
C MET A 15 2.17 -0.42 6.60
N ILE A 16 2.92 -1.44 6.16
CA ILE A 16 4.16 -1.88 6.81
C ILE A 16 5.19 -0.74 6.81
N ALA A 17 5.35 -0.04 5.68
CA ALA A 17 6.26 1.10 5.60
C ALA A 17 5.90 2.22 6.59
N GLY A 18 4.60 2.44 6.84
CA GLY A 18 4.11 3.41 7.82
C GLY A 18 4.32 3.00 9.29
N GLU A 19 4.54 1.71 9.56
CA GLU A 19 4.90 1.23 10.90
C GLU A 19 6.41 1.31 11.16
N LEU A 20 7.23 1.21 10.10
CA LEU A 20 8.70 1.14 10.21
C LEU A 20 9.40 2.49 10.03
N CYS A 21 8.93 3.32 9.10
CA CYS A 21 9.59 4.57 8.73
C CYS A 21 8.95 5.76 9.46
N ILE A 22 9.72 6.46 10.30
CA ILE A 22 9.23 7.60 11.09
C ILE A 22 8.68 8.78 10.27
N TYR A 23 9.00 8.83 8.96
CA TYR A 23 8.54 9.86 8.03
C TYR A 23 7.41 9.40 7.11
N THR A 24 6.98 8.14 7.23
CA THR A 24 5.85 7.59 6.48
C THR A 24 4.70 7.36 7.45
N ASN A 25 3.52 7.89 7.16
CA ASN A 25 2.32 7.64 7.97
C ASN A 25 1.35 6.70 7.24
N GLN A 26 0.30 6.25 7.94
CA GLN A 26 -0.69 5.30 7.43
C GLN A 26 -1.89 5.97 6.73
N ASN A 27 -1.87 7.29 6.51
CA ASN A 27 -2.94 8.00 5.81
C ASN A 27 -2.77 7.88 4.30
N ILE A 28 -3.03 6.68 3.78
CA ILE A 28 -2.72 6.31 2.38
C ILE A 28 -3.89 6.62 1.45
N LYS A 29 -3.57 7.21 0.29
CA LYS A 29 -4.49 7.39 -0.84
C LYS A 29 -3.94 6.63 -2.02
N ILE A 30 -4.73 5.71 -2.57
CA ILE A 30 -4.37 4.92 -3.74
C ILE A 30 -5.08 5.52 -4.96
N LEU A 31 -4.31 5.74 -6.02
CA LEU A 31 -4.81 6.10 -7.34
C LEU A 31 -4.49 4.93 -8.26
N LYS A 32 -5.50 4.46 -8.98
CA LYS A 32 -5.36 3.43 -10.00
C LYS A 32 -5.62 4.03 -11.37
N LEU A 33 -5.00 3.43 -12.38
CA LEU A 33 -5.38 3.70 -13.77
C LEU A 33 -6.64 2.89 -14.07
N GLU A 34 -7.58 3.51 -14.78
CA GLU A 34 -8.71 2.80 -15.37
C GLU A 34 -8.24 2.13 -16.67
N ASP A 35 -8.87 1.01 -17.04
CA ASP A 35 -8.59 0.30 -18.31
C ASP A 35 -8.98 1.15 -19.53
#